data_AF-A0A2P4SIE5-F1
#
_entry.id   AF-A0A2P4SIE5-F1
#
_cell.length_a   1.000
_cell.length_b   1.000
_cell.length_c   1.000
_cell.angle_alpha   90.00
_cell.angle_beta   90.00
_cell.angle_gamma   90.00
#
_symmetry.space_group_name_H-M   'P 1'
#
loop_
_entity.id
_entity.type
_entity.pdbx_description
1 polymer ?
#
loop_
_entity_poly.entity_id
_entity_poly.type
_entity_poly.pdbx_seq_one_letter_code
_entity_poly.pdbx_strand_id
1 'polypeptide(L)'
;MVYKEFELQKVCYLPLNTFLLKPIQRLMHYKLILGRLCKHYTVEHRDFADCRNALKEVTEMTSQLQHSLIRLENFQKLTELQHDLIGIDNLTAPGREFIREGCLYKLTKKGLQQRMFFLLIVLDPPVEESENEWAVPHCFTIYSAQKTIVVAASTRLEMGKWMEDLNMAIEMAKKSTEKSDMLLDNSVCNRSNRSSDEVSLEQESEDDIHSSRSSLDRQSHHRANTTMHVCWYRNTSVSMADHSVAVEPSAWLHAALLARFGAELPPRYLLGQAQRPNTITHVCWYRNQSLSLSDYLCMIQ
;
A
#
# COMPACT_ATOMS: atom_id res chain seq x y z
N MET A 1 -10.63 19.15 -11.12
CA MET A 1 -10.02 20.37 -10.57
C MET A 1 -10.24 20.52 -9.08
N VAL A 2 -11.50 20.55 -8.59
CA VAL A 2 -11.82 20.83 -7.17
C VAL A 2 -11.14 19.89 -6.15
N TYR A 3 -11.08 18.59 -6.42
CA TYR A 3 -10.45 17.60 -5.52
C TYR A 3 -8.95 17.88 -5.30
N LYS A 4 -8.20 18.15 -6.38
CA LYS A 4 -6.75 18.40 -6.30
C LYS A 4 -6.43 19.67 -5.53
N GLU A 5 -7.24 20.72 -5.70
CA GLU A 5 -7.09 21.97 -4.96
C GLU A 5 -7.34 21.79 -3.46
N PHE A 6 -8.28 20.92 -3.09
CA PHE A 6 -8.55 20.59 -1.69
C PHE A 6 -7.37 19.85 -1.04
N GLU A 7 -6.76 18.87 -1.72
CA GLU A 7 -5.60 18.13 -1.20
C GLU A 7 -4.37 19.00 -0.96
N LEU A 8 -4.27 20.16 -1.62
CA LEU A 8 -3.19 21.13 -1.38
C LEU A 8 -3.41 21.98 -0.11
N GLN A 9 -4.62 21.98 0.45
CA GLN A 9 -4.94 22.74 1.66
C GLN A 9 -4.31 22.11 2.90
N LYS A 10 -3.86 22.93 3.84
CA LYS A 10 -3.25 22.45 5.11
C LYS A 10 -4.17 21.54 5.94
N VAL A 11 -5.49 21.65 5.76
CA VAL A 11 -6.48 20.82 6.44
C VAL A 11 -6.45 19.38 5.94
N CYS A 12 -6.04 19.17 4.69
CA CYS A 12 -5.90 17.88 4.03
C CYS A 12 -4.45 17.40 4.16
N TYR A 13 -4.07 17.00 5.38
CA TYR A 13 -2.70 16.56 5.69
C TYR A 13 -2.42 15.08 5.34
N LEU A 14 -3.44 14.38 4.83
CA LEU A 14 -3.38 13.04 4.25
C LEU A 14 -4.12 13.10 2.91
N PRO A 15 -3.84 12.19 1.96
CA PRO A 15 -4.67 12.05 0.76
C PRO A 15 -6.14 11.95 1.12
N LEU A 16 -7.03 12.59 0.36
CA LEU A 16 -8.45 12.69 0.74
C LEU A 16 -9.07 11.29 0.91
N ASN A 17 -8.71 10.35 0.04
CA ASN A 17 -9.19 8.97 0.08
C ASN A 17 -8.84 8.25 1.40
N THR A 18 -7.74 8.62 2.06
CA THR A 18 -7.37 8.06 3.37
C THR A 18 -8.34 8.48 4.47
N PHE A 19 -8.97 9.66 4.38
CA PHE A 19 -9.98 10.07 5.35
C PHE A 19 -11.26 9.25 5.26
N LEU A 20 -11.59 8.74 4.08
CA LEU A 20 -12.78 7.89 3.87
C LEU A 20 -12.68 6.54 4.59
N LEU A 21 -11.46 6.08 4.91
CA LEU A 21 -11.21 4.87 5.69
C LEU A 21 -11.34 5.09 7.20
N LYS A 22 -11.22 6.34 7.68
CA LYS A 22 -11.17 6.66 9.13
C LYS A 22 -12.38 6.14 9.92
N PRO A 23 -13.64 6.20 9.42
CA PRO A 23 -14.80 5.73 10.20
C PRO A 23 -14.72 4.24 10.55
N ILE A 24 -14.40 3.38 9.58
CA ILE A 24 -14.31 1.94 9.78
C ILE A 24 -13.05 1.58 10.60
N GLN A 25 -11.92 2.25 10.37
CA GLN A 25 -10.71 2.10 11.17
C GLN A 25 -10.94 2.51 12.64
N ARG A 26 -11.80 3.50 12.89
CA ARG A 26 -12.16 3.92 14.25
C ARG A 26 -12.95 2.85 14.99
N LEU A 27 -13.78 2.06 14.31
CA LEU A 27 -14.47 0.92 14.92
C LEU A 27 -13.47 -0.17 15.33
N MET A 28 -12.49 -0.49 14.48
CA MET A 28 -11.40 -1.42 14.81
C MET A 28 -10.62 -0.93 16.04
N HIS A 29 -10.42 0.38 16.15
CA HIS A 29 -9.74 1.00 17.28
C HIS A 29 -10.52 0.82 18.60
N TYR A 30 -11.85 0.93 18.60
CA TYR A 30 -12.65 0.67 19.79
C TYR A 30 -12.52 -0.77 20.28
N LYS A 31 -12.51 -1.75 19.37
CA LYS A 31 -12.26 -3.16 19.71
C LYS A 31 -10.94 -3.32 20.46
N LEU A 32 -9.87 -2.70 19.97
CA LEU A 32 -8.54 -2.80 20.56
C LEU A 32 -8.46 -2.15 21.94
N ILE A 33 -9.05 -0.96 22.11
CA ILE A 33 -9.11 -0.29 23.42
C ILE A 33 -9.89 -1.13 24.43
N LEU A 34 -11.11 -1.56 24.07
CA LEU A 34 -11.97 -2.36 24.95
C LEU A 34 -11.31 -3.70 25.30
N GLY A 35 -10.63 -4.32 24.34
CA GLY A 35 -9.86 -5.55 24.57
C GLY A 35 -8.71 -5.35 25.55
N ARG A 36 -8.04 -4.20 25.53
CA ARG A 36 -7.00 -3.84 26.50
C ARG A 36 -7.58 -3.55 27.88
N LEU A 37 -8.70 -2.84 27.96
CA LEU A 37 -9.39 -2.56 29.23
C LEU A 37 -9.85 -3.86 29.90
N CYS A 38 -10.48 -4.77 29.15
CA CYS A 38 -10.94 -6.06 29.68
C CYS A 38 -9.81 -6.97 30.17
N LYS A 39 -8.59 -6.83 29.61
CA LYS A 39 -7.39 -7.53 30.11
C LYS A 39 -6.88 -6.95 31.43
N HIS A 40 -7.17 -5.69 31.73
CA HIS A 40 -6.68 -5.00 32.92
C HIS A 40 -7.71 -4.99 34.06
N TYR A 41 -8.99 -4.92 33.73
CA TYR A 41 -10.06 -4.97 34.73
C TYR A 41 -10.22 -6.38 35.31
N THR A 42 -10.27 -6.45 36.63
CA THR A 42 -10.68 -7.66 37.35
C THR A 42 -12.20 -7.79 37.33
N VAL A 43 -12.72 -8.98 37.64
CA VAL A 43 -14.16 -9.25 37.67
C VAL A 43 -14.90 -8.38 38.70
N GLU A 44 -14.19 -7.89 39.72
CA GLU A 44 -14.71 -7.02 40.78
C GLU A 44 -14.82 -5.55 40.36
N HIS A 45 -14.21 -5.17 39.23
CA HIS A 45 -14.24 -3.78 38.75
C HIS A 45 -15.64 -3.40 38.26
N ARG A 46 -16.16 -2.24 38.71
CA ARG A 46 -17.50 -1.74 38.37
C ARG A 46 -17.82 -1.81 36.88
N ASP A 47 -16.87 -1.41 36.05
CA ASP A 47 -17.05 -1.32 34.59
C ASP A 47 -16.71 -2.62 33.84
N PHE A 48 -16.32 -3.70 34.53
CA PHE A 48 -15.89 -4.94 33.87
C PHE A 48 -17.00 -5.56 33.02
N ALA A 49 -18.22 -5.64 33.57
CA ALA A 49 -19.37 -6.19 32.86
C ALA A 49 -19.71 -5.36 31.62
N ASP A 50 -19.78 -4.03 31.76
CA ASP A 50 -20.10 -3.11 30.67
C ASP A 50 -19.02 -3.12 29.58
N CYS A 51 -17.74 -3.08 29.97
CA CYS A 51 -16.63 -3.16 29.02
C CYS A 51 -16.63 -4.49 28.25
N ARG A 52 -16.93 -5.61 28.93
CA ARG A 52 -17.00 -6.93 28.31
C ARG A 52 -18.16 -7.04 27.32
N ASN A 53 -19.32 -6.46 27.66
CA ASN A 53 -20.47 -6.41 26.77
C ASN A 53 -20.18 -5.53 25.55
N ALA A 54 -19.67 -4.32 25.76
CA ALA A 54 -19.26 -3.43 24.66
C ALA A 54 -18.20 -4.07 23.76
N LEU A 55 -17.22 -4.79 24.34
CA LEU A 55 -16.21 -5.52 23.56
C LEU A 55 -16.85 -6.60 22.68
N LYS A 56 -17.84 -7.33 23.21
CA LYS A 56 -18.56 -8.36 22.45
C LYS A 56 -19.28 -7.74 21.24
N GLU A 57 -20.06 -6.69 21.45
CA GLU A 57 -20.81 -6.00 20.40
C GLU A 57 -19.88 -5.43 19.32
N VAL A 58 -18.83 -4.72 19.72
CA VAL A 58 -17.86 -4.16 18.77
C VAL A 58 -17.09 -5.26 18.04
N THR A 59 -16.80 -6.39 18.70
CA THR A 59 -16.14 -7.54 18.05
C THR A 59 -17.03 -8.17 16.98
N GLU A 60 -18.33 -8.30 17.22
CA GLU A 60 -19.28 -8.81 16.24
C GLU A 60 -19.39 -7.87 15.04
N MET A 61 -19.58 -6.57 15.29
CA MET A 61 -19.65 -5.54 14.24
C MET A 61 -18.37 -5.49 13.39
N THR A 62 -17.20 -5.46 14.02
CA THR A 62 -15.92 -5.41 13.30
C THR A 62 -15.67 -6.67 12.48
N SER A 63 -16.12 -7.84 12.94
CA SER A 63 -15.99 -9.09 12.19
C SER A 63 -16.82 -9.07 10.89
N GLN A 64 -18.02 -8.49 10.92
CA GLN A 64 -18.85 -8.30 9.71
C GLN A 64 -18.21 -7.32 8.71
N LEU A 65 -17.51 -6.30 9.22
CA LEU A 65 -16.91 -5.25 8.40
C LEU A 65 -15.49 -5.57 7.92
N GLN A 66 -14.83 -6.60 8.46
CA GLN A 66 -13.42 -6.90 8.22
C GLN A 66 -13.07 -7.05 6.74
N HIS A 67 -13.83 -7.85 5.98
CA HIS A 67 -13.58 -8.03 4.54
C HIS A 67 -13.77 -6.74 3.74
N SER A 68 -14.75 -5.92 4.14
CA SER A 68 -14.98 -4.63 3.50
C SER A 68 -13.84 -3.66 3.77
N LEU A 69 -13.30 -3.66 5.00
CA LEU A 69 -12.13 -2.87 5.36
C LEU A 69 -10.93 -3.25 4.49
N ILE A 70 -10.57 -4.53 4.44
CA ILE A 70 -9.42 -5.02 3.65
C ILE A 70 -9.55 -4.58 2.18
N ARG A 71 -10.75 -4.77 1.59
CA ARG A 71 -11.01 -4.37 0.21
C ARG A 71 -10.88 -2.85 0.00
N LEU A 72 -11.39 -2.05 0.92
CA LEU A 72 -11.32 -0.59 0.85
C LEU A 72 -9.89 -0.07 1.05
N GLU A 73 -9.11 -0.65 1.96
CA GLU A 73 -7.71 -0.29 2.17
C GLU A 73 -6.87 -0.60 0.92
N ASN A 74 -7.06 -1.78 0.32
CA ASN A 74 -6.41 -2.12 -0.95
C ASN A 74 -6.82 -1.17 -2.09
N PHE A 75 -8.12 -0.91 -2.24
CA PHE A 75 -8.62 0.01 -3.27
C PHE A 75 -8.07 1.43 -3.11
N GLN A 76 -8.00 1.94 -1.87
CA GLN A 76 -7.42 3.24 -1.58
C GLN A 76 -5.94 3.28 -1.98
N LYS A 77 -5.17 2.24 -1.65
CA LYS A 77 -3.74 2.16 -1.99
C LYS A 77 -3.50 2.10 -3.50
N LEU A 78 -4.27 1.28 -4.23
CA LEU A 78 -4.17 1.22 -5.69
C LEU A 78 -4.57 2.55 -6.35
N THR A 79 -5.58 3.23 -5.83
CA THR A 79 -5.98 4.56 -6.33
C THR A 79 -4.91 5.61 -6.08
N GLU A 80 -4.28 5.60 -4.91
CA GLU A 80 -3.14 6.48 -4.59
C GLU A 80 -1.96 6.21 -5.52
N LEU A 81 -1.59 4.94 -5.73
CA LEU A 81 -0.52 4.58 -6.65
C LEU A 81 -0.83 4.96 -8.11
N GLN A 82 -2.06 4.78 -8.57
CA GLN A 82 -2.47 5.18 -9.92
C GLN A 82 -2.38 6.70 -10.11
N HIS A 83 -2.65 7.46 -9.04
CA HIS A 83 -2.49 8.90 -9.06
C HIS A 83 -1.02 9.32 -9.11
N ASP A 84 -0.16 8.66 -8.33
CA ASP A 84 1.26 9.03 -8.20
C ASP A 84 2.14 8.56 -9.37
N LEU A 85 1.77 7.46 -10.04
CA LEU A 85 2.56 6.85 -11.10
C LEU A 85 2.15 7.35 -12.48
N ILE A 86 3.07 8.06 -13.15
CA ILE A 86 2.86 8.55 -14.51
C ILE A 86 2.96 7.40 -15.52
N GLY A 87 1.97 7.29 -16.41
CA GLY A 87 1.98 6.33 -17.52
C GLY A 87 1.47 4.93 -17.17
N ILE A 88 0.84 4.76 -16.00
CA ILE A 88 0.14 3.53 -15.62
C ILE A 88 -1.34 3.84 -15.49
N ASP A 89 -2.13 3.30 -16.42
CA ASP A 89 -3.59 3.34 -16.37
C ASP A 89 -4.15 1.99 -15.91
N ASN A 90 -5.40 2.00 -15.41
CA ASN A 90 -6.13 0.79 -15.01
C ASN A 90 -5.43 -0.04 -13.92
N LEU A 91 -4.71 0.60 -13.00
CA LEU A 91 -4.12 -0.05 -11.83
C LEU A 91 -5.21 -0.61 -10.90
N THR A 92 -6.30 0.13 -10.74
CA THR A 92 -7.50 -0.27 -9.98
C THR A 92 -8.36 -1.26 -10.78
N ALA A 93 -7.91 -2.51 -10.85
CA ALA A 93 -8.68 -3.60 -11.48
C ALA A 93 -9.15 -4.62 -10.43
N PRO A 94 -10.30 -5.30 -10.64
CA PRO A 94 -10.72 -6.40 -9.78
C PRO A 94 -9.65 -7.49 -9.69
N GLY A 95 -9.43 -8.04 -8.50
CA GLY A 95 -8.44 -9.10 -8.26
C GLY A 95 -6.98 -8.63 -8.14
N ARG A 96 -6.69 -7.34 -8.37
CA ARG A 96 -5.36 -6.78 -8.06
C ARG A 96 -5.28 -6.43 -6.58
N GLU A 97 -4.25 -6.94 -5.93
CA GLU A 97 -3.96 -6.65 -4.54
C GLU A 97 -2.55 -6.11 -4.40
N PHE A 98 -2.41 -5.00 -3.68
CA PHE A 98 -1.12 -4.43 -3.33
C PHE A 98 -0.45 -5.25 -2.24
N ILE A 99 0.83 -5.58 -2.44
CA ILE A 99 1.62 -6.31 -1.45
C ILE A 99 2.70 -5.42 -0.86
N ARG A 100 3.54 -4.83 -1.71
CA ARG A 100 4.71 -4.05 -1.26
C ARG A 100 5.12 -2.99 -2.28
N GLU A 101 5.51 -1.83 -1.79
CA GLU A 101 6.24 -0.82 -2.56
C GLU A 101 7.63 -0.65 -1.96
N GLY A 102 8.62 -0.29 -2.75
CA GLY A 102 9.91 0.05 -2.19
C GLY A 102 11.00 0.25 -3.20
N CYS A 103 12.14 0.66 -2.68
CA CYS A 103 13.30 0.95 -3.47
C CYS A 103 14.26 -0.26 -3.50
N LEU A 104 14.66 -0.68 -4.70
CA LEU A 104 15.69 -1.67 -4.95
C LEU A 104 16.66 -1.17 -6.03
N TYR A 105 17.83 -1.79 -6.11
CA TYR A 105 18.83 -1.50 -7.13
C TYR A 105 18.74 -2.51 -8.26
N LYS A 106 18.29 -2.07 -9.44
CA LYS A 106 18.29 -2.90 -10.64
C LYS A 106 19.72 -2.98 -11.19
N LEU A 107 20.22 -4.20 -11.41
CA LEU A 107 21.48 -4.39 -12.12
C LEU A 107 21.29 -4.11 -13.61
N THR A 108 22.15 -3.24 -14.15
CA THR A 108 22.17 -2.86 -15.56
C THR A 108 23.57 -3.02 -16.13
N LYS A 109 23.72 -2.89 -17.46
CA LYS A 109 25.05 -2.83 -18.11
C LYS A 109 25.94 -1.71 -17.56
N LYS A 110 25.35 -0.66 -16.96
CA LYS A 110 26.05 0.49 -16.36
C LYS A 110 26.29 0.34 -14.85
N GLY A 111 25.99 -0.84 -14.27
CA GLY A 111 26.02 -1.08 -12.83
C GLY A 111 24.64 -1.00 -12.17
N LEU A 112 24.63 -0.84 -10.85
CA LEU A 112 23.42 -0.78 -10.03
C LEU A 112 22.70 0.57 -10.17
N GLN A 113 21.41 0.52 -10.46
CA GLN A 113 20.57 1.70 -10.60
C GLN A 113 19.35 1.61 -9.69
N GLN A 114 19.19 2.62 -8.83
CA GLN A 114 18.07 2.75 -7.92
C GLN A 114 16.75 2.89 -8.69
N ARG A 115 15.75 2.06 -8.37
CA ARG A 115 14.42 2.07 -8.99
C ARG A 115 13.35 1.77 -7.94
N MET A 116 12.18 2.39 -8.11
CA MET A 116 10.99 1.99 -7.36
C MET A 116 10.42 0.70 -7.96
N PHE A 117 10.03 -0.20 -7.08
CA PHE A 117 9.33 -1.44 -7.38
C PHE A 117 8.00 -1.47 -6.65
N PHE A 118 6.99 -2.00 -7.32
CA PHE A 118 5.64 -2.17 -6.80
C PHE A 118 5.25 -3.62 -7.05
N LEU A 119 5.10 -4.39 -5.97
CA LEU A 119 4.64 -5.76 -5.99
C LEU A 119 3.13 -5.79 -5.80
N LEU A 120 2.46 -6.37 -6.78
CA LEU A 120 1.02 -6.57 -6.84
C LEU A 120 0.77 -8.05 -7.13
N ILE A 121 -0.35 -8.59 -6.66
CA ILE A 121 -0.85 -9.86 -7.19
C ILE A 121 -1.37 -9.56 -8.60
N VAL A 122 -0.56 -9.89 -9.61
CA VAL A 122 -0.97 -9.93 -11.02
C VAL A 122 -0.78 -11.37 -11.48
N LEU A 123 -1.76 -11.90 -12.20
CA LEU A 123 -1.70 -13.22 -12.83
C LEU A 123 -0.51 -13.25 -13.80
N ASP A 124 0.65 -13.64 -13.30
CA ASP A 124 1.70 -14.40 -13.99
C ASP A 124 2.99 -14.39 -13.16
N PRO A 125 3.35 -15.53 -12.55
CA PRO A 125 4.71 -15.74 -12.08
C PRO A 125 5.39 -16.93 -12.76
N PRO A 126 6.71 -16.85 -12.97
CA PRO A 126 7.55 -17.73 -12.17
C PRO A 126 8.83 -17.07 -11.67
N VAL A 127 9.24 -17.36 -10.43
CA VAL A 127 10.61 -17.13 -9.95
C VAL A 127 11.10 -18.43 -9.31
N GLU A 128 12.28 -18.88 -9.74
CA GLU A 128 13.11 -19.83 -9.03
C GLU A 128 14.35 -19.13 -8.47
N GLU A 129 14.80 -19.62 -7.33
CA GLU A 129 16.03 -19.20 -6.67
C GLU A 129 17.23 -19.51 -7.57
N SER A 130 18.06 -18.50 -7.78
CA SER A 130 19.42 -18.72 -8.28
C SER A 130 20.37 -18.18 -7.21
N GLU A 131 20.93 -19.10 -6.42
CA GLU A 131 22.19 -18.91 -5.71
C GLU A 131 23.34 -18.87 -6.72
N ASN A 132 23.31 -17.92 -7.67
CA ASN A 132 24.52 -17.59 -8.39
C ASN A 132 25.33 -16.64 -7.51
N GLU A 133 26.63 -16.91 -7.37
CA GLU A 133 27.62 -16.00 -6.79
C GLU A 133 27.71 -14.73 -7.63
N TRP A 134 26.70 -13.87 -7.55
CA TRP A 134 26.85 -12.49 -7.97
C TRP A 134 27.80 -11.83 -6.99
N ALA A 135 28.81 -11.12 -7.50
CA ALA A 135 29.70 -10.31 -6.67
C ALA A 135 28.96 -9.17 -5.92
N VAL A 136 27.65 -9.03 -6.12
CA VAL A 136 26.81 -7.98 -5.54
C VAL A 136 26.13 -8.52 -4.29
N PRO A 137 26.35 -7.91 -3.11
CA PRO A 137 25.70 -8.35 -1.88
C PRO A 137 24.18 -8.13 -1.95
N HIS A 138 23.43 -9.03 -1.31
CA HIS A 138 21.98 -8.92 -1.13
C HIS A 138 21.16 -8.85 -2.42
N CYS A 139 21.65 -9.50 -3.49
CA CYS A 139 20.95 -9.57 -4.75
C CYS A 139 20.15 -10.86 -4.92
N PHE A 140 19.10 -10.76 -5.71
CA PHE A 140 18.26 -11.88 -6.15
C PHE A 140 17.78 -11.62 -7.57
N THR A 141 17.38 -12.69 -8.25
CA THR A 141 16.92 -12.63 -9.64
C THR A 141 15.41 -12.83 -9.66
N ILE A 142 14.70 -11.92 -10.32
CA ILE A 142 13.28 -12.04 -10.61
C ILE A 142 13.16 -12.51 -12.06
N TYR A 143 12.67 -13.72 -12.23
CA TYR A 143 12.24 -14.24 -13.50
C TYR A 143 10.77 -13.84 -13.74
N SER A 144 10.41 -13.61 -14.99
CA SER A 144 9.02 -13.44 -15.43
C SER A 144 8.94 -14.09 -16.81
N ALA A 145 7.72 -14.37 -17.28
CA ALA A 145 7.52 -15.03 -18.57
C ALA A 145 8.25 -14.32 -19.74
N GLN A 146 8.43 -13.00 -19.65
CA GLN A 146 8.97 -12.17 -20.74
C GLN A 146 10.35 -11.56 -20.42
N LYS A 147 10.76 -11.51 -19.15
CA LYS A 147 11.94 -10.75 -18.71
C LYS A 147 12.59 -11.38 -17.50
N THR A 148 13.92 -11.33 -17.45
CA THR A 148 14.70 -11.63 -16.25
C THR A 148 15.40 -10.35 -15.79
N ILE A 149 15.25 -10.01 -14.51
CA ILE A 149 15.93 -8.86 -13.91
C ILE A 149 16.67 -9.31 -12.66
N VAL A 150 17.89 -8.80 -12.48
CA VAL A 150 18.65 -8.96 -11.24
C VAL A 150 18.50 -7.67 -10.44
N VAL A 151 18.15 -7.81 -9.16
CA VAL A 151 17.93 -6.68 -8.25
C VAL A 151 18.73 -6.89 -6.97
N ALA A 152 19.19 -5.82 -6.35
CA ALA A 152 19.85 -5.83 -5.05
C ALA A 152 19.07 -4.99 -4.04
N ALA A 153 18.88 -5.54 -2.84
CA ALA A 153 18.28 -4.84 -1.72
C ALA A 153 19.33 -4.04 -0.94
N SER A 154 18.88 -3.05 -0.17
CA SER A 154 19.76 -2.24 0.68
C SER A 154 20.38 -3.03 1.84
N THR A 155 19.71 -4.08 2.30
CA THR A 155 20.18 -4.96 3.39
C THR A 155 19.71 -6.39 3.16
N ARG A 156 20.35 -7.36 3.83
CA ARG A 156 19.89 -8.76 3.85
C ARG A 156 18.45 -8.90 4.38
N LEU A 157 18.05 -8.05 5.34
CA LEU A 157 16.69 -8.05 5.89
C LEU A 157 15.68 -7.57 4.84
N GLU A 158 15.98 -6.49 4.11
CA GLU A 158 15.12 -6.03 3.03
C GLU A 158 15.03 -7.07 1.91
N MET A 159 16.14 -7.74 1.57
CA MET A 159 16.12 -8.87 0.64
C MET A 159 15.16 -9.97 1.10
N GLY A 160 15.26 -10.38 2.37
CA GLY A 160 14.36 -11.38 2.96
C GLY A 160 12.89 -11.00 2.83
N LYS A 161 12.53 -9.76 3.20
CA LYS A 161 11.14 -9.26 3.08
C LYS A 161 10.61 -9.29 1.66
N TRP A 162 11.43 -8.89 0.68
CA TRP A 162 11.02 -8.90 -0.72
C TRP A 162 10.84 -10.31 -1.26
N MET A 163 11.75 -11.24 -0.93
CA MET A 163 11.66 -12.63 -1.36
C MET A 163 10.46 -13.34 -0.75
N GLU A 164 10.21 -13.15 0.55
CA GLU A 164 9.05 -13.71 1.25
C GLU A 164 7.74 -13.26 0.60
N ASP A 165 7.57 -11.95 0.40
CA ASP A 165 6.37 -11.40 -0.23
C ASP A 165 6.22 -11.82 -1.69
N LEU A 166 7.32 -11.90 -2.45
CA LEU A 166 7.30 -12.40 -3.82
C LEU A 166 6.81 -13.85 -3.85
N ASN A 167 7.39 -14.72 -3.03
CA ASN A 167 7.01 -16.13 -2.97
C ASN A 167 5.53 -16.30 -2.57
N MET A 168 5.07 -15.55 -1.56
CA MET A 168 3.65 -15.55 -1.19
C MET A 168 2.75 -15.04 -2.34
N ALA A 169 3.16 -14.00 -3.05
CA ALA A 169 2.41 -13.48 -4.21
C ALA A 169 2.24 -14.55 -5.30
N ILE A 170 3.32 -15.29 -5.57
CA ILE A 170 3.37 -16.36 -6.56
C ILE A 170 2.37 -17.46 -6.18
N GLU A 171 2.39 -17.90 -4.91
CA GLU A 171 1.46 -18.91 -4.41
C GLU A 171 -0.01 -18.45 -4.45
N MET A 172 -0.28 -17.19 -4.12
CA MET A 172 -1.62 -16.62 -4.18
C MET A 172 -2.13 -16.52 -5.63
N ALA A 173 -1.26 -16.11 -6.57
CA ALA A 173 -1.59 -16.08 -7.99
C ALA A 173 -1.95 -17.48 -8.51
N LYS A 174 -1.16 -18.52 -8.18
CA LYS A 174 -1.44 -19.91 -8.57
C LYS A 174 -2.82 -20.39 -8.07
N LYS A 175 -3.14 -20.15 -6.80
CA LYS A 175 -4.44 -20.50 -6.21
C LYS A 175 -5.61 -19.77 -6.87
N SER A 176 -5.39 -18.56 -7.39
CA SER A 176 -6.44 -17.80 -8.07
C SER A 176 -6.76 -18.36 -9.46
N THR A 177 -5.74 -18.81 -10.21
CA THR A 177 -5.89 -19.49 -11.50
C THR A 177 -6.64 -20.82 -11.36
N GLU A 178 -6.28 -21.62 -10.36
CA GLU A 178 -6.97 -22.90 -10.09
C GLU A 178 -8.46 -22.70 -9.78
N LYS A 179 -8.82 -21.63 -9.06
CA LYS A 179 -10.22 -21.30 -8.77
C LYS A 179 -11.00 -20.83 -9.99
N SER A 180 -10.37 -20.09 -10.91
CA SER A 180 -11.04 -19.69 -12.17
C SER A 180 -11.26 -20.89 -13.10
N ASP A 181 -10.31 -21.81 -13.16
CA ASP A 181 -10.42 -23.00 -14.02
C ASP A 181 -11.53 -23.96 -13.54
N MET A 182 -11.69 -24.11 -12.22
CA MET A 182 -12.77 -24.90 -11.62
C MET A 182 -14.17 -24.31 -11.84
N LEU A 183 -14.28 -22.99 -12.02
CA LEU A 183 -15.56 -22.32 -12.32
C LEU A 183 -15.94 -22.44 -13.81
N LEU A 184 -14.95 -22.58 -14.70
CA LEU A 184 -15.19 -22.81 -16.12
C LEU A 184 -15.65 -24.25 -16.38
N ASP A 185 -15.08 -25.23 -15.67
CA ASP A 185 -15.44 -26.65 -15.83
C ASP A 185 -16.87 -26.97 -15.35
N ASN A 186 -17.39 -26.19 -14.39
CA ASN A 186 -18.75 -26.36 -13.86
C ASN A 186 -19.86 -25.74 -14.75
N SER A 187 -19.50 -25.18 -15.91
CA SER A 187 -20.44 -24.55 -16.86
C SER A 187 -20.76 -25.41 -18.09
N VAL A 188 -20.18 -26.61 -18.20
CA VAL A 188 -20.44 -27.54 -19.33
C VAL A 188 -21.49 -28.59 -18.95
N CYS A 189 -22.71 -28.16 -18.59
CA CYS A 189 -23.90 -29.01 -18.66
C CYS A 189 -25.19 -28.19 -18.58
N ASN A 190 -25.53 -27.50 -19.67
CA ASN A 190 -26.92 -27.43 -20.14
C ASN A 190 -26.96 -26.87 -21.56
N ARG A 191 -26.84 -27.79 -22.52
CA ARG A 191 -27.12 -27.53 -23.94
C ARG A 191 -28.54 -28.03 -24.20
N SER A 192 -29.50 -27.13 -24.36
CA SER A 192 -30.72 -27.43 -25.10
C SER A 192 -31.16 -26.23 -25.95
N ASN A 193 -31.37 -26.56 -27.23
CA ASN A 193 -31.73 -25.75 -28.37
C ASN A 193 -32.79 -24.67 -28.16
N ARG A 194 -32.57 -23.50 -28.77
CA ARG A 194 -33.55 -22.92 -29.71
C ARG A 194 -32.88 -21.94 -30.67
N SER A 195 -33.24 -22.04 -31.95
CA SER A 195 -32.70 -21.28 -33.08
C SER A 195 -33.35 -19.90 -33.26
N SER A 196 -32.64 -19.00 -33.93
CA SER A 196 -33.03 -18.33 -35.20
C SER A 196 -32.19 -17.08 -35.46
N ASP A 197 -31.58 -17.06 -36.65
CA ASP A 197 -31.42 -15.98 -37.64
C ASP A 197 -30.87 -14.58 -37.28
N GLU A 198 -29.75 -14.25 -37.96
CA GLU A 198 -29.43 -13.01 -38.72
C GLU A 198 -29.54 -11.65 -37.98
N VAL A 199 -28.61 -10.68 -38.06
CA VAL A 199 -27.93 -10.08 -39.21
C VAL A 199 -26.66 -9.35 -38.70
N SER A 200 -25.57 -9.39 -39.49
CA SER A 200 -24.35 -8.58 -39.35
C SER A 200 -24.58 -7.10 -39.66
N LEU A 201 -23.94 -6.19 -38.91
CA LEU A 201 -23.39 -4.94 -39.47
C LEU A 201 -22.17 -4.50 -38.65
N GLU A 202 -21.00 -4.53 -39.31
CA GLU A 202 -19.79 -3.84 -38.88
C GLU A 202 -19.94 -2.34 -39.13
N GLN A 203 -19.31 -1.51 -38.30
CA GLN A 203 -18.74 -0.27 -38.81
C GLN A 203 -17.57 0.21 -37.94
N GLU A 204 -16.39 0.15 -38.54
CA GLU A 204 -15.16 0.82 -38.13
C GLU A 204 -15.30 2.34 -38.35
N SER A 205 -14.62 3.13 -37.53
CA SER A 205 -14.22 4.49 -37.92
C SER A 205 -12.92 4.87 -37.21
N GLU A 206 -11.82 4.84 -37.97
CA GLU A 206 -10.62 5.63 -37.73
C GLU A 206 -10.89 7.09 -38.18
N ASP A 207 -10.34 8.07 -37.46
CA ASP A 207 -9.87 9.31 -38.08
C ASP A 207 -8.91 10.08 -37.14
N ASP A 208 -7.95 10.72 -37.78
CA ASP A 208 -6.61 11.07 -37.30
C ASP A 208 -6.42 12.59 -37.07
N ILE A 209 -5.43 12.93 -36.23
CA ILE A 209 -4.54 14.12 -36.27
C ILE A 209 -5.18 15.53 -36.20
N HIS A 210 -5.00 16.23 -35.06
CA HIS A 210 -4.13 17.42 -34.90
C HIS A 210 -4.32 18.03 -33.49
N SER A 211 -3.31 18.01 -32.61
CA SER A 211 -3.04 19.13 -31.67
C SER A 211 -1.71 18.93 -30.92
N SER A 212 -0.61 19.30 -31.57
CA SER A 212 0.61 19.68 -30.86
C SER A 212 0.53 21.16 -30.51
N ARG A 213 0.23 21.49 -29.24
CA ARG A 213 0.69 22.65 -28.44
C ARG A 213 -0.20 22.92 -27.22
N SER A 214 0.17 22.37 -26.07
CA SER A 214 0.06 23.05 -24.76
C SER A 214 1.16 22.45 -23.86
N SER A 215 2.33 23.09 -23.86
CA SER A 215 2.76 23.95 -22.76
C SER A 215 2.70 23.25 -21.42
N LEU A 216 3.88 22.83 -20.93
CA LEU A 216 4.35 22.88 -19.54
C LEU A 216 3.35 23.52 -18.55
N ASP A 217 2.24 22.84 -18.26
CA ASP A 217 1.29 23.33 -17.28
C ASP A 217 1.65 22.66 -15.95
N ARG A 218 2.46 23.41 -15.20
CA ARG A 218 2.73 23.34 -13.76
C ARG A 218 2.47 21.95 -13.18
N GLN A 219 3.56 21.21 -12.97
CA GLN A 219 3.64 20.18 -11.95
C GLN A 219 2.91 20.70 -10.70
N SER A 220 1.71 20.19 -10.46
CA SER A 220 0.99 20.44 -9.22
C SER A 220 1.73 19.61 -8.19
N HIS A 221 2.73 20.24 -7.56
CA HIS A 221 3.48 19.63 -6.48
C HIS A 221 2.48 19.17 -5.42
N HIS A 222 2.27 17.87 -5.35
CA HIS A 222 1.62 17.20 -4.24
C HIS A 222 2.34 17.66 -2.97
N ARG A 223 1.66 18.45 -2.14
CA ARG A 223 2.25 19.00 -0.91
C ARG A 223 2.65 17.91 0.08
N ALA A 224 2.04 16.73 -0.01
CA ALA A 224 2.25 15.62 0.90
C ALA A 224 3.17 14.58 0.26
N ASN A 225 4.35 14.37 0.84
CA ASN A 225 5.21 13.27 0.40
C ASN A 225 4.54 11.97 0.81
N THR A 226 4.24 11.13 -0.17
CA THR A 226 3.66 9.82 0.06
C THR A 226 4.70 8.84 0.59
N THR A 227 4.26 7.67 1.04
CA THR A 227 5.15 6.61 1.52
C THR A 227 6.12 6.15 0.43
N MET A 228 5.73 6.27 -0.84
CA MET A 228 6.58 6.06 -2.01
C MET A 228 7.85 6.94 -1.99
N HIS A 229 7.70 8.24 -1.71
CA HIS A 229 8.81 9.19 -1.68
C HIS A 229 9.79 8.84 -0.55
N VAL A 230 9.26 8.45 0.61
CA VAL A 230 10.06 8.01 1.76
C VAL A 230 10.85 6.76 1.41
N CYS A 231 10.20 5.76 0.81
CA CYS A 231 10.84 4.54 0.35
C CYS A 231 12.02 4.80 -0.59
N TRP A 232 11.83 5.74 -1.52
CA TRP A 232 12.87 6.18 -2.45
C TRP A 232 14.08 6.76 -1.73
N TYR A 233 13.88 7.79 -0.91
CA TYR A 233 15.01 8.48 -0.26
C TYR A 233 15.69 7.66 0.85
N ARG A 234 15.04 6.61 1.35
CA ARG A 234 15.56 5.75 2.43
C ARG A 234 16.04 4.38 2.01
N ASN A 235 15.98 4.06 0.72
CA ASN A 235 16.29 2.71 0.21
C ASN A 235 15.58 1.62 1.03
N THR A 236 14.27 1.83 1.21
CA THR A 236 13.42 1.00 2.05
C THR A 236 12.13 0.64 1.31
N SER A 237 11.35 -0.27 1.88
CA SER A 237 10.05 -0.71 1.35
C SER A 237 8.91 -0.41 2.33
N VAL A 238 7.66 -0.67 1.97
CA VAL A 238 6.51 -0.70 2.87
C VAL A 238 5.54 -1.73 2.29
N SER A 239 5.10 -2.69 3.11
CA SER A 239 4.08 -3.66 2.69
C SER A 239 2.66 -3.21 3.05
N MET A 240 1.66 -3.90 2.51
CA MET A 240 0.27 -3.72 2.92
C MET A 240 0.08 -4.04 4.41
N ALA A 241 0.79 -5.05 4.93
CA ALA A 241 0.80 -5.35 6.36
C ALA A 241 1.38 -4.21 7.20
N ASP A 242 2.48 -3.58 6.73
CA ASP A 242 3.06 -2.39 7.38
C ASP A 242 2.02 -1.24 7.45
N HIS A 243 1.23 -1.04 6.38
CA HIS A 243 0.13 -0.07 6.37
C HIS A 243 -0.97 -0.40 7.39
N SER A 244 -1.42 -1.66 7.47
CA SER A 244 -2.46 -2.06 8.42
C SER A 244 -2.01 -1.90 9.88
N VAL A 245 -0.74 -2.20 10.20
CA VAL A 245 -0.19 -2.02 11.54
C VAL A 245 -0.06 -0.53 11.91
N ALA A 246 0.32 0.33 10.96
CA ALA A 246 0.43 1.77 11.19
C ALA A 246 -0.92 2.42 11.56
N VAL A 247 -2.05 1.79 11.22
CA VAL A 247 -3.39 2.22 11.59
C VAL A 247 -3.75 1.85 13.03
N GLU A 248 -3.03 0.94 13.68
CA GLU A 248 -3.37 0.47 15.03
C GLU A 248 -3.11 1.52 16.14
N PRO A 249 -4.02 1.66 17.14
CA PRO A 249 -3.90 2.56 18.29
C PRO A 249 -2.53 2.63 18.97
N SER A 250 -1.88 1.46 19.10
CA SER A 250 -0.55 1.30 19.69
C SER A 250 0.48 2.13 18.92
N ALA A 251 0.45 2.11 17.59
CA ALA A 251 1.38 2.87 16.77
C ALA A 251 1.22 4.39 16.98
N TRP A 252 -0.02 4.92 17.02
CA TRP A 252 -0.27 6.34 17.25
C TRP A 252 0.18 6.82 18.64
N LEU A 253 -0.09 6.04 19.68
CA LEU A 253 0.24 6.41 21.06
C LEU A 253 1.75 6.35 21.31
N HIS A 254 2.43 5.33 20.78
CA HIS A 254 3.90 5.25 20.87
C HIS A 254 4.57 6.37 20.07
N ALA A 255 4.08 6.69 18.86
CA ALA A 255 4.57 7.82 18.09
C ALA A 255 4.40 9.16 18.85
N ALA A 256 3.25 9.37 19.50
CA ALA A 256 2.99 10.56 20.31
C ALA A 256 3.87 10.65 21.57
N LEU A 257 4.12 9.52 22.25
CA LEU A 257 4.99 9.47 23.43
C LEU A 257 6.46 9.68 23.05
N LEU A 258 6.94 9.06 21.97
CA LEU A 258 8.32 9.24 21.52
C LEU A 258 8.58 10.62 20.93
N ALA A 259 7.61 11.25 20.26
CA ALA A 259 7.70 12.67 19.90
C ALA A 259 7.83 13.58 21.13
N ARG A 260 7.32 13.13 22.29
CA ARG A 260 7.36 13.88 23.55
C ARG A 260 8.59 13.55 24.42
N PHE A 261 9.15 12.34 24.32
CA PHE A 261 10.19 11.83 25.23
C PHE A 261 11.47 11.31 24.53
N GLY A 262 11.49 11.22 23.19
CA GLY A 262 12.67 10.88 22.40
C GLY A 262 13.63 12.06 22.32
N ALA A 263 14.63 12.06 23.20
CA ALA A 263 15.75 12.97 23.16
C ALA A 263 16.58 12.80 21.86
N GLU A 264 17.19 13.91 21.41
CA GLU A 264 18.02 14.10 20.20
C GLU A 264 17.33 14.45 18.87
N LEU A 265 16.24 15.23 18.93
CA LEU A 265 15.98 16.23 17.87
C LEU A 265 16.59 17.57 18.31
N PRO A 266 17.33 18.31 17.45
CA PRO A 266 17.92 19.58 17.85
C PRO A 266 16.83 20.52 18.40
N PRO A 267 17.06 21.12 19.59
CA PRO A 267 16.03 21.83 20.31
C PRO A 267 15.88 23.23 19.73
N ARG A 268 15.06 23.39 18.67
CA ARG A 268 14.58 24.72 18.25
C ARG A 268 13.45 24.77 17.23
N TYR A 269 12.40 23.95 17.35
CA TYR A 269 11.07 24.35 16.88
C TYR A 269 10.03 23.87 17.88
N LEU A 270 9.91 24.67 18.94
CA LEU A 270 8.74 24.70 19.81
C LEU A 270 7.48 24.67 18.94
N LEU A 271 6.68 23.62 19.14
CA LEU A 271 5.23 23.69 19.32
C LEU A 271 4.67 25.11 19.15
N GLY A 272 4.49 25.47 17.89
CA GLY A 272 3.85 26.68 17.42
C GLY A 272 3.15 26.29 16.12
N GLN A 273 1.87 25.93 16.26
CA GLN A 273 0.98 25.30 15.27
C GLN A 273 0.88 23.76 15.36
N ALA A 274 -0.36 23.34 15.56
CA ALA A 274 -0.84 21.97 15.65
C ALA A 274 -0.62 21.17 14.36
N GLN A 275 0.60 20.70 14.07
CA GLN A 275 0.84 19.73 13.02
C GLN A 275 0.76 18.31 13.57
N ARG A 276 -0.28 17.60 13.13
CA ARG A 276 -0.56 16.19 13.42
C ARG A 276 0.40 15.28 12.63
N PRO A 277 0.71 14.07 13.13
CA PRO A 277 1.62 13.17 12.45
C PRO A 277 1.07 12.76 11.08
N ASN A 278 1.89 12.95 10.05
CA ASN A 278 1.61 12.57 8.65
C ASN A 278 1.97 11.09 8.39
N THR A 279 1.62 10.53 7.23
CA THR A 279 1.93 9.12 6.89
C THR A 279 3.43 8.83 6.92
N ILE A 280 4.26 9.80 6.53
CA ILE A 280 5.73 9.71 6.51
C ILE A 280 6.30 9.43 7.91
N THR A 281 5.86 10.17 8.93
CA THR A 281 6.35 10.02 10.31
C THR A 281 5.96 8.66 10.89
N HIS A 282 4.77 8.15 10.56
CA HIS A 282 4.34 6.81 10.96
C HIS A 282 5.17 5.71 10.29
N VAL A 283 5.48 5.85 8.99
CA VAL A 283 6.27 4.88 8.24
C VAL A 283 7.74 4.85 8.69
N CYS A 284 8.38 6.02 8.83
CA CYS A 284 9.76 6.09 9.32
C CYS A 284 9.89 5.58 10.75
N TRP A 285 8.88 5.85 11.59
CA TRP A 285 8.83 5.33 12.96
C TRP A 285 8.71 3.80 13.00
N TYR A 286 7.80 3.20 12.22
CA TYR A 286 7.66 1.74 12.16
C TYR A 286 8.94 1.03 11.74
N ARG A 287 9.78 1.69 10.92
CA ARG A 287 11.07 1.14 10.48
C ARG A 287 12.25 1.46 11.39
N ASN A 288 12.00 2.08 12.55
CA ASN A 288 13.03 2.51 13.49
C ASN A 288 14.09 3.40 12.82
N GLN A 289 13.68 4.23 11.85
CA GLN A 289 14.55 5.15 11.13
C GLN A 289 14.30 6.58 11.59
N SER A 290 15.32 7.22 12.16
CA SER A 290 15.29 8.65 12.47
C SER A 290 15.16 9.48 11.20
N LEU A 291 14.23 10.45 11.18
CA LEU A 291 14.13 11.45 10.12
C LEU A 291 15.09 12.60 10.41
N SER A 292 16.15 12.77 9.61
CA SER A 292 17.00 13.96 9.73
C SER A 292 16.35 15.17 9.06
N LEU A 293 16.73 16.38 9.46
CA LEU A 293 16.26 17.63 8.84
C LEU A 293 16.64 17.71 7.36
N SER A 294 17.82 17.20 6.99
CA SER A 294 18.24 17.09 5.58
C SER A 294 17.35 16.16 4.78
N ASP A 295 16.95 15.03 5.36
CA ASP A 295 16.01 14.11 4.71
C ASP A 295 14.66 14.79 4.51
N TYR A 296 14.19 15.55 5.51
CA TYR A 296 12.94 16.30 5.42
C TYR A 296 12.95 17.36 4.32
N LEU A 297 14.04 18.12 4.22
CA LEU A 297 14.22 19.16 3.20
C LEU A 297 14.35 18.58 1.79
N CYS A 298 15.06 17.45 1.63
CA CYS A 298 15.16 16.74 0.35
C CYS A 298 13.81 16.19 -0.13
N MET A 299 12.88 15.92 0.79
CA MET A 299 11.54 15.48 0.42
C MET A 299 10.60 16.65 0.04
N ILE A 300 10.94 17.91 0.31
CA ILE A 300 10.07 19.08 0.06
C ILE A 300 10.49 19.89 -1.18
N GLN A 301 11.69 19.64 -1.69
CA GLN A 301 12.25 20.25 -2.91
C GLN A 301 11.95 19.39 -4.13
#